data_AF-A0A7V2DGE5-F1
#
_entry.id   AF-A0A7V2DGE5-F1
#
_cell.length_a   1.000
_cell.length_b   1.000
_cell.length_c   1.000
_cell.angle_alpha   90.00
_cell.angle_beta   90.00
_cell.angle_gamma   90.00
#
_symmetry.space_group_name_H-M   'P 1'
#
loop_
_entity.id
_entity.type
_entity.pdbx_description
1 polymer ?
#
loop_
_entity_poly.entity_id
_entity_poly.type
_entity_poly.pdbx_seq_one_letter_code
_entity_poly.pdbx_strand_id
1 'polypeptide(L)'
;MAEKDLVYRGKSKDVFHITEGPYADKYRLVFTDRATGYIENGKPVFDPGYDSVVGEIPGKGAIACRFATHFFRLLKAEGIPSHFIDTINENEMIVEPAVPLSMPEESPEFPGSAPLLNLEFTWRNNATGSFWRRYPFVQPCKNLHKVVEAWTKGETDILITMEALEETGAMSKDEITFSVKLVKDIAEIVSEEFTSKDLHVIDGKFELGRLKYGDGKIVIIDEISPDVLRVCKGYSPDAGGNCTVYDQCTITNYSEGKRTIKNKKQVSAADFINIFL
;
A
#
# COMPACT_ATOMS: atom_id res chain seq x y z
N MET A 1 -29.65 -7.13 -0.58
CA MET A 1 -30.12 -5.92 -1.30
C MET A 1 -29.24 -5.79 -2.52
N ALA A 2 -29.81 -5.45 -3.68
CA ALA A 2 -29.09 -5.50 -4.95
C ALA A 2 -27.76 -4.72 -4.88
N GLU A 3 -26.71 -5.30 -5.46
CA GLU A 3 -25.37 -4.70 -5.70
C GLU A 3 -25.44 -3.57 -6.73
N LYS A 4 -26.48 -2.75 -6.65
CA LYS A 4 -26.73 -1.63 -7.54
C LYS A 4 -25.53 -0.69 -7.44
N ASP A 5 -24.97 -0.35 -8.58
CA ASP A 5 -23.83 0.57 -8.72
C ASP A 5 -22.50 0.05 -8.11
N LEU A 6 -22.37 -1.26 -7.80
CA LEU A 6 -21.08 -1.85 -7.46
C LEU A 6 -20.14 -1.79 -8.69
N VAL A 7 -18.99 -1.15 -8.52
CA VAL A 7 -17.94 -1.02 -9.54
C VAL A 7 -16.91 -2.13 -9.39
N TYR A 8 -16.48 -2.39 -8.15
CA TYR A 8 -15.44 -3.35 -7.85
C TYR A 8 -15.61 -3.90 -6.43
N ARG A 9 -15.40 -5.20 -6.26
CA ARG A 9 -15.32 -5.87 -4.96
C ARG A 9 -13.91 -6.38 -4.75
N GLY A 10 -13.18 -5.74 -3.85
CA GLY A 10 -11.86 -6.15 -3.42
C GLY A 10 -11.90 -7.12 -2.24
N LYS A 11 -10.72 -7.41 -1.68
CA LYS A 11 -10.54 -8.29 -0.52
C LYS A 11 -11.00 -7.62 0.78
N SER A 12 -10.70 -6.33 0.93
CA SER A 12 -11.00 -5.55 2.13
C SER A 12 -11.99 -4.41 1.90
N LYS A 13 -12.32 -4.08 0.64
CA LYS A 13 -13.15 -2.93 0.29
C LYS A 13 -14.09 -3.22 -0.87
N ASP A 14 -15.28 -2.64 -0.83
CA ASP A 14 -16.20 -2.58 -1.97
C ASP A 14 -16.26 -1.14 -2.48
N VAL A 15 -16.29 -0.97 -3.80
CA VAL A 15 -16.31 0.34 -4.47
C VAL A 15 -17.64 0.49 -5.19
N PHE A 16 -18.39 1.53 -4.84
CA PHE A 16 -19.67 1.85 -5.45
C PHE A 16 -19.60 3.18 -6.20
N HIS A 17 -20.28 3.25 -7.34
CA HIS A 17 -20.53 4.50 -8.05
C HIS A 17 -21.71 5.23 -7.39
N ILE A 18 -21.57 6.53 -7.15
CA ILE A 18 -22.62 7.36 -6.58
C ILE A 18 -23.37 8.01 -7.74
N THR A 19 -24.65 7.64 -7.93
CA THR A 19 -25.45 8.07 -9.08
C THR A 19 -26.29 9.33 -8.84
N GLU A 20 -26.42 9.77 -7.58
CA GLU A 20 -27.24 10.93 -7.20
C GLU A 20 -26.73 11.62 -5.93
N GLY A 21 -27.24 12.83 -5.67
CA GLY A 21 -26.93 13.60 -4.46
C GLY A 21 -25.64 14.43 -4.55
N PRO A 22 -25.14 14.94 -3.41
CA PRO A 22 -24.02 15.91 -3.38
C PRO A 22 -22.68 15.33 -3.85
N TYR A 23 -22.54 14.00 -3.88
CA TYR A 23 -21.36 13.29 -4.36
C TYR A 23 -21.64 12.50 -5.64
N ALA A 24 -22.64 12.89 -6.44
CA ALA A 24 -22.89 12.28 -7.74
C ALA A 24 -21.62 12.26 -8.61
N ASP A 25 -21.46 11.18 -9.39
CA ASP A 25 -20.29 10.87 -10.22
C ASP A 25 -18.99 10.62 -9.43
N LYS A 26 -19.05 10.48 -8.10
CA LYS A 26 -17.91 10.07 -7.26
C LYS A 26 -17.97 8.59 -6.91
N TYR A 27 -16.90 8.08 -6.33
CA TYR A 27 -16.85 6.72 -5.78
C TYR A 27 -16.96 6.71 -4.27
N ARG A 28 -17.66 5.70 -3.76
CA ARG A 28 -17.77 5.38 -2.34
C ARG A 28 -17.02 4.08 -2.07
N LEU A 29 -15.92 4.18 -1.33
CA LEU A 29 -15.17 3.04 -0.82
C LEU A 29 -15.78 2.64 0.53
N VAL A 30 -16.34 1.43 0.58
CA VAL A 30 -16.85 0.80 1.80
C VAL A 30 -15.78 -0.16 2.31
N PHE A 31 -15.14 0.21 3.42
CA PHE A 31 -14.17 -0.63 4.11
C PHE A 31 -14.91 -1.73 4.87
N THR A 32 -14.55 -2.98 4.60
CA THR A 32 -15.23 -4.17 5.14
C THR A 32 -14.43 -4.81 6.27
N ASP A 33 -15.12 -5.59 7.10
CA ASP A 33 -14.49 -6.36 8.18
C ASP A 33 -13.80 -7.64 7.69
N ARG A 34 -13.86 -7.91 6.37
CA ARG A 34 -13.18 -9.05 5.74
C ARG A 34 -11.68 -8.99 5.98
N ALA A 35 -11.13 -10.12 6.39
CA ALA A 35 -9.72 -10.28 6.68
C ALA A 35 -9.13 -11.43 5.86
N THR A 36 -7.93 -11.20 5.35
CA THR A 36 -7.19 -12.21 4.60
C THR A 36 -6.31 -13.05 5.51
N GLY A 37 -5.92 -14.23 5.02
CA GLY A 37 -5.12 -15.18 5.79
C GLY A 37 -5.16 -16.58 5.19
N TYR A 38 -4.99 -17.58 6.04
CA TYR A 38 -5.06 -18.98 5.67
C TYR A 38 -5.84 -19.79 6.72
N ILE A 39 -6.23 -21.01 6.37
CA ILE A 39 -6.89 -21.93 7.30
C ILE A 39 -5.83 -22.89 7.88
N GLU A 40 -5.69 -22.89 9.19
CA GLU A 40 -4.84 -23.83 9.93
C GLU A 40 -5.71 -24.62 10.90
N ASN A 41 -5.69 -25.95 10.79
CA ASN A 41 -6.50 -26.84 11.64
C ASN A 41 -8.00 -26.49 11.65
N GLY A 42 -8.54 -26.07 10.51
CA GLY A 42 -9.95 -25.69 10.36
C GLY A 42 -10.33 -24.33 10.97
N LYS A 43 -9.35 -23.53 11.41
CA LYS A 43 -9.56 -22.19 11.95
C LYS A 43 -8.86 -21.13 11.10
N PRO A 44 -9.45 -19.93 10.94
CA PRO A 44 -8.79 -18.84 10.26
C PRO A 44 -7.59 -18.33 11.06
N VAL A 45 -6.45 -18.22 10.39
CA VAL A 45 -5.28 -17.48 10.85
C VAL A 45 -5.20 -16.22 9.99
N PHE A 46 -5.45 -15.07 10.59
CA PHE A 46 -5.44 -13.79 9.88
C PHE A 46 -4.01 -13.33 9.62
N ASP A 47 -3.71 -13.07 8.35
CA ASP A 47 -2.42 -12.56 7.88
C ASP A 47 -2.66 -11.69 6.63
N PRO A 48 -2.46 -10.36 6.71
CA PRO A 48 -2.69 -9.44 5.59
C PRO A 48 -1.75 -9.70 4.40
N GLY A 49 -0.69 -10.49 4.57
CA GLY A 49 0.20 -10.91 3.49
C GLY A 49 -0.38 -12.01 2.58
N TYR A 50 -1.57 -12.54 2.87
CA TYR A 50 -2.27 -13.51 2.04
C TYR A 50 -3.37 -12.86 1.21
N ASP A 51 -3.74 -13.51 0.11
CA ASP A 51 -4.71 -13.00 -0.86
C ASP A 51 -6.13 -13.56 -0.69
N SER A 52 -6.30 -14.58 0.15
CA SER A 52 -7.58 -15.23 0.38
C SER A 52 -8.30 -14.63 1.59
N VAL A 53 -9.55 -14.23 1.43
CA VAL A 53 -10.43 -13.86 2.56
C VAL A 53 -10.80 -15.14 3.31
N VAL A 54 -10.47 -15.21 4.60
CA VAL A 54 -10.68 -16.42 5.43
C VAL A 54 -11.65 -16.20 6.59
N GLY A 55 -12.13 -14.97 6.77
CA GLY A 55 -13.11 -14.63 7.78
C GLY A 55 -13.28 -13.12 7.92
N GLU A 56 -13.87 -12.71 9.03
CA GLU A 56 -14.10 -11.32 9.39
C GLU A 56 -13.52 -11.00 10.76
N ILE A 57 -12.97 -9.79 10.90
CA ILE A 57 -12.52 -9.22 12.16
C ILE A 57 -13.44 -8.02 12.45
N PRO A 58 -14.38 -8.12 13.41
CA PRO A 58 -15.33 -7.07 13.71
C PRO A 58 -14.66 -5.70 13.95
N GLY A 59 -15.14 -4.67 13.25
CA GLY A 59 -14.66 -3.28 13.34
C GLY A 59 -13.40 -2.99 12.51
N LYS A 60 -12.78 -3.97 11.86
CA LYS A 60 -11.57 -3.78 11.03
C LYS A 60 -11.80 -2.72 9.94
N GLY A 61 -12.95 -2.74 9.28
CA GLY A 61 -13.28 -1.81 8.20
C GLY A 61 -13.32 -0.36 8.68
N ALA A 62 -14.00 -0.11 9.81
CA ALA A 62 -14.08 1.21 10.42
C ALA A 62 -12.70 1.74 10.85
N ILE A 63 -11.88 0.89 11.46
CA ILE A 63 -10.50 1.25 11.85
C ILE A 63 -9.66 1.60 10.63
N ALA A 64 -9.69 0.77 9.58
CA ALA A 64 -8.94 1.02 8.36
C ALA A 64 -9.37 2.32 7.68
N CYS A 65 -10.67 2.62 7.64
CA CYS A 65 -11.18 3.86 7.06
C CYS A 65 -10.76 5.09 7.88
N ARG A 66 -10.87 5.05 9.22
CA ARG A 66 -10.41 6.12 10.11
C ARG A 66 -8.91 6.39 9.94
N PHE A 67 -8.10 5.34 9.84
CA PHE A 67 -6.67 5.45 9.63
C PHE A 67 -6.34 6.06 8.26
N ALA A 68 -6.96 5.57 7.19
CA ALA A 68 -6.81 6.15 5.85
C ALA A 68 -7.25 7.62 5.81
N THR A 69 -8.36 7.95 6.49
CA THR A 69 -8.87 9.32 6.61
C THR A 69 -7.85 10.25 7.27
N HIS A 70 -7.21 9.81 8.36
CA HIS A 70 -6.16 10.57 9.05
C HIS A 70 -5.04 10.96 8.09
N PHE A 71 -4.48 9.98 7.40
CA PHE A 71 -3.37 10.22 6.48
C PHE A 71 -3.79 11.03 5.24
N PHE A 72 -4.95 10.77 4.64
CA PHE A 72 -5.38 11.57 3.49
C PHE A 72 -5.67 13.04 3.85
N ARG A 73 -6.17 13.31 5.07
CA ARG A 73 -6.30 14.69 5.58
C ARG A 73 -4.94 15.36 5.77
N LEU A 74 -3.97 14.63 6.33
CA LEU A 74 -2.59 15.10 6.49
C LEU A 74 -1.96 15.40 5.13
N LEU A 75 -2.05 14.47 4.17
CA LEU A 75 -1.56 14.66 2.80
C LEU A 75 -2.19 15.88 2.12
N LYS A 76 -3.51 16.09 2.31
CA LYS A 76 -4.19 17.29 1.80
C LYS A 76 -3.66 18.57 2.42
N ALA A 77 -3.36 18.58 3.71
CA ALA A 77 -2.76 19.75 4.39
C ALA A 77 -1.37 20.07 3.85
N GLU A 78 -0.59 19.06 3.47
CA GLU A 78 0.73 19.18 2.84
C GLU A 78 0.69 19.39 1.32
N GLY A 79 -0.51 19.57 0.74
CA GLY A 79 -0.68 19.83 -0.70
C GLY A 79 -0.40 18.62 -1.60
N ILE A 80 -0.38 17.40 -1.04
CA ILE A 80 -0.18 16.17 -1.81
C ILE A 80 -1.49 15.78 -2.52
N PRO A 81 -1.45 15.53 -3.85
CA PRO A 81 -2.64 15.17 -4.58
C PRO A 81 -3.07 13.72 -4.28
N SER A 82 -4.33 13.55 -3.88
CA SER A 82 -4.95 12.25 -3.61
C SER A 82 -6.36 12.20 -4.21
N HIS A 83 -6.93 11.00 -4.34
CA HIS A 83 -8.34 10.85 -4.71
C HIS A 83 -9.31 11.18 -3.56
N PHE A 84 -8.83 11.42 -2.34
CA PHE A 84 -9.69 11.58 -1.18
C PHE A 84 -10.52 12.87 -1.22
N ILE A 85 -11.83 12.75 -1.00
CA ILE A 85 -12.76 13.87 -0.89
C ILE A 85 -13.19 14.06 0.57
N ASP A 86 -13.81 13.03 1.14
CA ASP A 86 -14.40 13.09 2.48
C ASP A 86 -14.60 11.69 3.10
N THR A 87 -14.93 11.65 4.38
CA THR A 87 -15.33 10.44 5.12
C THR A 87 -16.71 10.66 5.71
N ILE A 88 -17.70 9.96 5.18
CA ILE A 88 -19.11 10.21 5.45
C ILE A 88 -19.70 9.29 6.51
N ASN A 89 -19.05 8.16 6.80
CA ASN A 89 -19.40 7.20 7.85
C ASN A 89 -18.12 6.58 8.44
N GLU A 90 -18.25 5.80 9.52
CA GLU A 90 -17.09 5.18 10.19
C GLU A 90 -16.22 4.32 9.27
N ASN A 91 -16.81 3.68 8.26
CA ASN A 91 -16.15 2.79 7.32
C ASN A 91 -16.35 3.20 5.84
N GLU A 92 -16.80 4.42 5.56
CA GLU A 92 -17.08 4.85 4.19
C GLU A 92 -16.35 6.15 3.82
N MET A 93 -15.61 6.08 2.72
CA MET A 93 -14.82 7.17 2.18
C MET A 93 -15.32 7.54 0.79
N ILE A 94 -15.47 8.83 0.53
CA ILE A 94 -15.78 9.37 -0.78
C ILE A 94 -14.48 9.77 -1.48
N VAL A 95 -14.32 9.33 -2.72
CA VAL A 95 -13.13 9.58 -3.52
C VAL A 95 -13.47 10.02 -4.94
N GLU A 96 -12.57 10.79 -5.55
CA GLU A 96 -12.56 11.04 -6.97
C GLU A 96 -12.35 9.73 -7.74
N PRO A 97 -13.14 9.45 -8.78
CA PRO A 97 -12.91 8.28 -9.60
C PRO A 97 -11.54 8.33 -10.26
N ALA A 98 -10.75 7.29 -10.05
CA ALA A 98 -9.44 7.11 -10.67
C ALA A 98 -9.32 5.70 -11.27
N VAL A 99 -8.52 5.58 -12.31
CA VAL A 99 -8.11 4.30 -12.89
C VAL A 99 -6.71 3.99 -12.34
N PRO A 100 -6.49 2.83 -11.71
CA PRO A 100 -5.15 2.41 -11.30
C PRO A 100 -4.19 2.41 -12.50
N LEU A 101 -2.91 2.63 -12.25
CA LEU A 101 -1.91 2.63 -13.32
C LEU A 101 -1.87 1.24 -13.99
N SER A 102 -2.45 1.17 -15.17
CA SER A 102 -2.78 -0.05 -15.90
C SER A 102 -2.46 0.12 -17.39
N MET A 103 -2.38 -1.00 -18.10
CA MET A 103 -2.14 -1.05 -19.54
C MET A 103 -2.99 -2.18 -20.13
N PRO A 104 -3.71 -1.93 -21.25
CA PRO A 104 -4.45 -3.00 -21.92
C PRO A 104 -3.50 -4.09 -22.43
N GLU A 105 -4.08 -5.25 -22.70
CA GLU A 105 -3.37 -6.33 -23.36
C GLU A 105 -3.03 -5.93 -24.80
N GLU A 106 -1.73 -5.97 -25.15
CA GLU A 106 -1.25 -5.51 -26.46
C GLU A 106 -1.41 -6.56 -27.57
N SER A 107 -1.35 -7.85 -27.22
CA SER A 107 -1.30 -8.94 -28.21
C SER A 107 -2.10 -10.17 -27.78
N PRO A 108 -3.45 -10.05 -27.65
CA PRO A 108 -4.34 -11.13 -27.17
C PRO A 108 -4.33 -12.40 -28.02
N GLU A 109 -3.77 -12.36 -29.22
CA GLU A 109 -3.58 -13.52 -30.08
C GLU A 109 -2.48 -14.48 -29.59
N PHE A 110 -1.58 -14.04 -28.70
CA PHE A 110 -0.51 -14.88 -28.15
C PHE A 110 -0.96 -15.55 -26.85
N PRO A 111 -0.95 -16.90 -26.77
CA PRO A 111 -1.35 -17.58 -25.54
C PRO A 111 -0.52 -17.13 -24.33
N GLY A 112 -1.20 -16.61 -23.31
CA GLY A 112 -0.58 -16.14 -22.06
C GLY A 112 -0.30 -14.64 -21.98
N SER A 113 -0.63 -13.86 -23.03
CA SER A 113 -0.74 -12.41 -22.90
C SER A 113 -1.84 -12.04 -21.90
N ALA A 114 -1.69 -10.87 -21.26
CA ALA A 114 -2.62 -10.35 -20.27
C ALA A 114 -2.44 -8.84 -20.11
N PRO A 115 -3.45 -8.11 -19.64
CA PRO A 115 -3.31 -6.69 -19.30
C PRO A 115 -2.51 -6.49 -18.01
N LEU A 116 -1.84 -5.34 -17.89
CA LEU A 116 -1.37 -4.83 -16.61
C LEU A 116 -2.54 -4.20 -15.87
N LEU A 117 -3.01 -4.80 -14.79
CA LEU A 117 -4.22 -4.35 -14.10
C LEU A 117 -3.98 -3.19 -13.12
N ASN A 118 -2.82 -3.16 -12.47
CA ASN A 118 -2.45 -2.16 -11.48
C ASN A 118 -0.93 -2.21 -11.20
N LEU A 119 -0.39 -1.12 -10.68
CA LEU A 119 0.96 -1.00 -10.15
C LEU A 119 0.94 -0.63 -8.67
N GLU A 120 1.76 -1.34 -7.90
CA GLU A 120 2.04 -1.06 -6.51
C GLU A 120 3.43 -0.45 -6.38
N PHE A 121 3.53 0.70 -5.71
CA PHE A 121 4.79 1.38 -5.47
C PHE A 121 5.21 1.16 -4.02
N THR A 122 6.24 0.35 -3.81
CA THR A 122 6.83 0.18 -2.49
C THR A 122 7.92 1.21 -2.28
N TRP A 123 7.93 1.90 -1.13
CA TRP A 123 9.10 2.64 -0.69
C TRP A 123 9.80 1.88 0.42
N ARG A 124 11.13 1.99 0.48
CA ARG A 124 11.97 1.32 1.47
C ARG A 124 12.81 2.34 2.23
N ASN A 125 12.54 2.51 3.52
CA ASN A 125 13.48 3.22 4.39
C ASN A 125 14.63 2.28 4.79
N ASN A 126 14.34 1.01 5.06
CA ASN A 126 15.36 0.04 5.45
C ASN A 126 15.24 -1.30 4.70
N ALA A 127 16.38 -1.97 4.53
CA ALA A 127 16.45 -3.28 3.88
C ALA A 127 15.78 -4.37 4.73
N THR A 128 14.54 -4.74 4.38
CA THR A 128 13.82 -5.88 4.96
C THR A 128 13.01 -6.62 3.90
N GLY A 129 12.18 -7.58 4.33
CA GLY A 129 11.14 -8.19 3.52
C GLY A 129 11.67 -8.73 2.19
N SER A 130 10.92 -8.48 1.10
CA SER A 130 11.28 -8.93 -0.24
C SER A 130 12.55 -8.25 -0.78
N PHE A 131 12.87 -7.02 -0.37
CA PHE A 131 14.11 -6.36 -0.75
C PHE A 131 15.32 -7.14 -0.25
N TRP A 132 15.39 -7.39 1.06
CA TRP A 132 16.54 -8.08 1.65
C TRP A 132 16.70 -9.49 1.09
N ARG A 133 15.58 -10.22 0.87
CA ARG A 133 15.61 -11.57 0.29
C ARG A 133 16.20 -11.61 -1.12
N ARG A 134 15.94 -10.59 -1.95
CA ARG A 134 16.48 -10.49 -3.33
C ARG A 134 17.97 -10.11 -3.36
N TYR A 135 18.46 -9.38 -2.35
CA TYR A 135 19.83 -8.86 -2.35
C TYR A 135 20.67 -9.46 -1.20
N PRO A 136 21.31 -10.63 -1.40
CA PRO A 136 22.07 -11.34 -0.34
C PRO A 136 23.33 -10.63 0.15
N PHE A 137 23.82 -9.68 -0.64
CA PHE A 137 24.96 -8.84 -0.30
C PHE A 137 24.58 -7.59 0.52
N VAL A 138 23.31 -7.43 0.91
CA VAL A 138 22.83 -6.29 1.70
C VAL A 138 22.65 -6.68 3.17
N GLN A 139 23.18 -5.85 4.07
CA GLN A 139 22.96 -5.98 5.51
C GLN A 139 21.48 -5.77 5.88
N PRO A 140 20.89 -6.61 6.76
CA PRO A 140 19.55 -6.37 7.29
C PRO A 140 19.40 -4.97 7.88
N CYS A 141 18.25 -4.33 7.63
CA CYS A 141 17.89 -2.99 8.06
C CYS A 141 18.80 -1.84 7.61
N LYS A 142 19.74 -2.06 6.68
CA LYS A 142 20.53 -0.98 6.07
C LYS A 142 19.61 0.15 5.61
N ASN A 143 19.97 1.41 5.87
CA ASN A 143 19.23 2.56 5.34
C ASN A 143 19.27 2.52 3.81
N LEU A 144 18.10 2.62 3.18
CA LEU A 144 17.93 2.59 1.73
C LEU A 144 17.55 3.96 1.17
N HIS A 145 17.51 5.01 1.98
CA HIS A 145 17.26 6.37 1.52
C HIS A 145 15.99 6.50 0.68
N LYS A 146 14.88 5.87 1.13
CA LYS A 146 13.58 5.87 0.45
C LYS A 146 13.65 5.36 -1.00
N VAL A 147 14.31 4.22 -1.22
CA VAL A 147 14.27 3.53 -2.53
C VAL A 147 12.81 3.24 -2.89
N VAL A 148 12.41 3.55 -4.12
CA VAL A 148 11.09 3.25 -4.67
C VAL A 148 11.21 2.10 -5.66
N GLU A 149 10.33 1.13 -5.56
CA GLU A 149 10.21 -0.01 -6.47
C GLU A 149 8.77 -0.12 -6.96
N ALA A 150 8.58 -0.48 -8.22
CA ALA A 150 7.25 -0.74 -8.79
C ALA A 150 7.01 -2.25 -8.94
N TRP A 151 5.79 -2.67 -8.68
CA TRP A 151 5.36 -4.07 -8.72
C TRP A 151 4.05 -4.18 -9.48
N THR A 152 3.91 -5.20 -10.32
CA THR A 152 2.62 -5.56 -10.89
C THR A 152 1.73 -6.15 -9.80
N LYS A 153 0.41 -5.93 -9.89
CA LYS A 153 -0.56 -6.60 -9.02
C LYS A 153 -1.15 -7.82 -9.73
N GLY A 154 -0.96 -9.02 -9.19
CA GLY A 154 -1.43 -10.27 -9.80
C GLY A 154 -1.55 -11.43 -8.82
N GLU A 155 -1.55 -12.67 -9.31
CA GLU A 155 -1.42 -13.86 -8.46
C GLU A 155 -0.05 -13.94 -7.77
N THR A 156 0.96 -13.38 -8.43
CA THR A 156 2.28 -13.15 -7.85
C THR A 156 2.73 -11.79 -8.32
N ASP A 157 3.02 -10.90 -7.38
CA ASP A 157 3.49 -9.56 -7.71
C ASP A 157 4.91 -9.64 -8.31
N ILE A 158 5.08 -9.05 -9.49
CA ILE A 158 6.34 -9.06 -10.22
C ILE A 158 6.99 -7.69 -10.09
N LEU A 159 8.24 -7.65 -9.63
CA LEU A 159 9.03 -6.43 -9.66
C LEU A 159 9.26 -6.03 -11.11
N ILE A 160 8.92 -4.79 -11.44
CA ILE A 160 9.21 -4.19 -12.74
C ILE A 160 10.12 -2.97 -12.54
N THR A 161 11.16 -2.86 -13.35
CA THR A 161 12.05 -1.70 -13.29
C THR A 161 11.35 -0.48 -13.89
N MET A 162 11.74 0.72 -13.47
CA MET A 162 11.19 1.95 -14.04
C MET A 162 11.50 2.05 -15.54
N GLU A 163 12.69 1.61 -15.97
CA GLU A 163 13.07 1.52 -17.39
C GLU A 163 12.16 0.54 -18.16
N ALA A 164 11.86 -0.64 -17.60
CA ALA A 164 10.94 -1.57 -18.25
C ALA A 164 9.49 -1.03 -18.30
N LEU A 165 9.05 -0.25 -17.30
CA LEU A 165 7.76 0.43 -17.34
C LEU A 165 7.69 1.48 -18.45
N GLU A 166 8.78 2.19 -18.69
CA GLU A 166 8.91 3.16 -19.80
C GLU A 166 8.87 2.44 -21.14
N GLU A 167 9.72 1.44 -21.33
CA GLU A 167 9.88 0.74 -22.62
C GLU A 167 8.68 -0.13 -23.00
N THR A 168 7.90 -0.62 -22.04
CA THR A 168 6.63 -1.31 -22.31
C THR A 168 5.49 -0.34 -22.66
N GLY A 169 5.68 0.97 -22.46
CA GLY A 169 4.64 1.97 -22.68
C GLY A 169 3.57 2.05 -21.58
N ALA A 170 3.73 1.32 -20.48
CA ALA A 170 2.80 1.36 -19.35
C ALA A 170 2.76 2.74 -18.67
N MET A 171 3.90 3.43 -18.65
CA MET A 171 4.03 4.80 -18.17
C MET A 171 5.07 5.56 -18.99
N SER A 172 4.83 6.85 -19.23
CA SER A 172 5.85 7.73 -19.79
C SER A 172 6.95 8.06 -18.75
N LYS A 173 8.11 8.49 -19.23
CA LYS A 173 9.22 8.97 -18.39
C LYS A 173 8.83 10.05 -17.40
N ASP A 174 7.98 10.99 -17.83
CA ASP A 174 7.51 12.10 -17.00
C ASP A 174 6.56 11.59 -15.90
N GLU A 175 5.66 10.67 -16.23
CA GLU A 175 4.78 10.00 -15.25
C GLU A 175 5.58 9.19 -14.24
N ILE A 176 6.62 8.47 -14.66
CA ILE A 176 7.52 7.73 -13.77
C ILE A 176 8.24 8.69 -12.83
N THR A 177 8.84 9.74 -13.37
CA THR A 177 9.57 10.75 -12.58
C THR A 177 8.65 11.39 -11.54
N PHE A 178 7.45 11.78 -11.95
CA PHE A 178 6.42 12.33 -11.07
C PHE A 178 5.99 11.32 -10.00
N SER A 179 5.69 10.08 -10.38
CA SER A 179 5.22 9.03 -9.48
C SER A 179 6.27 8.68 -8.42
N VAL A 180 7.54 8.56 -8.80
CA VAL A 180 8.64 8.32 -7.84
C VAL A 180 8.76 9.49 -6.86
N LYS A 181 8.65 10.74 -7.35
CA LYS A 181 8.67 11.92 -6.47
C LYS A 181 7.49 11.90 -5.51
N LEU A 182 6.27 11.69 -6.02
CA LEU A 182 5.03 11.64 -5.23
C LEU A 182 5.12 10.58 -4.13
N VAL A 183 5.58 9.36 -4.45
CA VAL A 183 5.77 8.28 -3.47
C VAL A 183 6.79 8.67 -2.39
N LYS A 184 7.89 9.33 -2.75
CA LYS A 184 8.89 9.79 -1.78
C LYS A 184 8.38 10.91 -0.88
N ASP A 185 7.59 11.84 -1.42
CA ASP A 185 6.99 12.92 -0.65
C ASP A 185 5.96 12.36 0.35
N ILE A 186 5.09 11.44 -0.08
CA ILE A 186 4.13 10.76 0.80
C ILE A 186 4.87 9.94 1.86
N ALA A 187 5.90 9.19 1.46
CA ALA A 187 6.70 8.38 2.37
C ALA A 187 7.35 9.23 3.47
N GLU A 188 7.82 10.44 3.14
CA GLU A 188 8.37 11.36 4.14
C GLU A 188 7.31 11.79 5.14
N ILE A 189 6.16 12.29 4.67
CA ILE A 189 5.06 12.74 5.54
C ILE A 189 4.60 11.61 6.46
N VAL A 190 4.43 10.40 5.91
CA VAL A 190 4.06 9.22 6.70
C VAL A 190 5.16 8.91 7.71
N SER A 191 6.43 8.90 7.31
CA SER A 191 7.56 8.65 8.22
C SER A 191 7.67 9.67 9.35
N GLU A 192 7.48 10.96 9.08
CA GLU A 192 7.50 12.03 10.08
C GLU A 192 6.32 11.89 11.06
N GLU A 193 5.14 11.60 10.55
CA GLU A 193 3.92 11.43 11.35
C GLU A 193 4.04 10.26 12.33
N PHE A 194 4.73 9.18 11.96
CA PHE A 194 5.08 8.09 12.88
C PHE A 194 6.25 8.43 13.81
N THR A 195 7.27 9.13 13.31
CA THR A 195 8.43 9.54 14.11
C THR A 195 8.01 10.43 15.27
N SER A 196 7.00 11.30 15.07
CA SER A 196 6.41 12.12 16.13
C SER A 196 5.81 11.32 17.31
N LYS A 197 5.64 10.00 17.15
CA LYS A 197 5.08 9.07 18.13
C LYS A 197 6.07 7.99 18.54
N ASP A 198 7.37 8.26 18.40
CA ASP A 198 8.48 7.33 18.69
C ASP A 198 8.40 5.99 17.92
N LEU A 199 7.80 6.04 16.72
CA LEU A 199 7.65 4.92 15.83
C LEU A 199 8.48 5.10 14.56
N HIS A 200 8.96 4.00 14.00
CA HIS A 200 9.79 4.01 12.80
C HIS A 200 9.18 3.21 11.67
N VAL A 201 8.97 3.87 10.53
CA VAL A 201 8.44 3.24 9.32
C VAL A 201 9.60 2.61 8.55
N ILE A 202 9.55 1.29 8.39
CA ILE A 202 10.59 0.49 7.74
C ILE A 202 10.43 0.51 6.22
N ASP A 203 9.21 0.26 5.77
CA ASP A 203 8.76 0.31 4.38
C ASP A 203 7.23 0.37 4.34
N GLY A 204 6.70 0.61 3.16
CA GLY A 204 5.28 0.48 2.90
C GLY A 204 5.01 0.44 1.40
N LYS A 205 3.72 0.45 1.07
CA LYS A 205 3.22 0.38 -0.29
C LYS A 205 2.11 1.41 -0.52
N PHE A 206 2.14 2.04 -1.69
CA PHE A 206 1.05 2.88 -2.19
C PHE A 206 0.58 2.38 -3.56
N GLU A 207 -0.69 2.63 -3.85
CA GLU A 207 -1.23 2.53 -5.20
C GLU A 207 -1.45 3.95 -5.75
N LEU A 208 -1.13 4.12 -7.04
CA LEU A 208 -1.36 5.37 -7.76
C LEU A 208 -2.39 5.15 -8.87
N GLY A 209 -3.09 6.21 -9.24
CA GLY A 209 -4.06 6.16 -10.32
C GLY A 209 -4.19 7.48 -11.06
N ARG A 210 -4.65 7.40 -12.31
CA ARG A 210 -5.02 8.54 -13.14
C ARG A 210 -6.47 8.91 -12.85
N LEU A 211 -6.74 10.17 -12.51
CA LEU A 211 -8.12 10.65 -12.36
C LEU A 211 -8.92 10.40 -13.65
N LYS A 212 -10.15 9.90 -13.53
CA LYS A 212 -11.02 9.62 -14.70
C LYS A 212 -11.48 10.89 -15.42
N TYR A 213 -11.60 11.97 -14.68
CA TYR A 213 -12.04 13.27 -15.17
C TYR A 213 -10.92 14.29 -15.07
N GLY A 214 -10.98 15.33 -15.89
CA GLY A 214 -9.92 16.35 -15.97
C GLY A 214 -8.80 15.94 -16.92
N ASP A 215 -7.56 16.24 -16.53
CA ASP A 215 -6.34 16.04 -17.32
C ASP A 215 -5.68 14.66 -17.13
N GLY A 216 -6.31 13.76 -16.37
CA GLY A 216 -5.76 12.44 -16.09
C GLY A 216 -4.60 12.45 -15.10
N LYS A 217 -4.45 13.51 -14.29
CA LYS A 217 -3.37 13.63 -13.30
C LYS A 217 -3.24 12.38 -12.42
N ILE A 218 -1.98 11.97 -12.20
CA ILE A 218 -1.64 10.88 -11.28
C ILE A 218 -1.77 11.38 -9.83
N VAL A 219 -2.47 10.61 -9.01
CA VAL A 219 -2.68 10.86 -7.58
C VAL A 219 -2.50 9.57 -6.78
N ILE A 220 -2.28 9.69 -5.46
CA ILE A 220 -2.40 8.51 -4.58
C ILE A 220 -3.87 8.08 -4.48
N ILE A 221 -4.10 6.77 -4.63
CA ILE A 221 -5.41 6.13 -4.54
C ILE A 221 -5.41 5.03 -3.46
N ASP A 222 -6.49 4.25 -3.41
CA ASP A 222 -6.74 3.20 -2.44
C ASP A 222 -6.71 3.69 -0.98
N GLU A 223 -5.75 3.25 -0.16
CA GLU A 223 -5.64 3.55 1.25
C GLU A 223 -4.19 3.76 1.72
N ILE A 224 -4.04 4.43 2.86
CA ILE A 224 -2.88 4.28 3.74
C ILE A 224 -3.42 3.63 5.00
N SER A 225 -2.94 2.42 5.33
CA SER A 225 -3.47 1.60 6.42
C SER A 225 -2.36 0.80 7.10
N PRO A 226 -2.62 0.23 8.30
CA PRO A 226 -1.71 -0.73 8.93
C PRO A 226 -1.30 -1.91 8.04
N ASP A 227 -2.16 -2.31 7.10
CA ASP A 227 -1.94 -3.48 6.25
C ASP A 227 -0.89 -3.20 5.16
N VAL A 228 -0.68 -1.93 4.80
CA VAL A 228 0.26 -1.51 3.75
C VAL A 228 1.56 -0.90 4.31
N LEU A 229 1.73 -0.91 5.63
CA LEU A 229 2.89 -0.34 6.32
C LEU A 229 3.60 -1.36 7.21
N ARG A 230 4.93 -1.27 7.28
CA ARG A 230 5.70 -1.93 8.33
C ARG A 230 6.31 -0.88 9.25
N VAL A 231 5.80 -0.81 10.47
CA VAL A 231 6.27 0.14 11.48
C VAL A 231 6.80 -0.60 12.70
N CYS A 232 7.88 -0.13 13.29
CA CYS A 232 8.54 -0.76 14.43
C CYS A 232 8.79 0.22 15.58
N LYS A 233 8.83 -0.31 16.81
CA LYS A 233 9.26 0.40 18.02
C LYS A 233 10.78 0.29 18.21
N GLY A 234 11.37 1.28 18.87
CA GLY A 234 12.76 1.24 19.36
C GLY A 234 13.82 1.43 18.27
N TYR A 235 13.52 2.24 17.26
CA TYR A 235 14.51 2.69 16.27
C TYR A 235 15.44 3.73 16.90
N SER A 236 16.74 3.58 16.62
CA SER A 236 17.78 4.50 17.09
C SER A 236 18.70 4.82 15.92
N PRO A 237 18.44 5.89 15.15
CA PRO A 237 19.24 6.24 13.99
C PRO A 237 20.66 6.72 14.38
N ASP A 238 21.66 6.34 13.59
CA ASP A 238 22.94 7.02 13.52
C ASP A 238 22.88 8.26 12.59
N ALA A 239 24.00 8.96 12.43
CA ALA A 239 24.09 10.13 11.54
C ALA A 239 23.80 9.80 10.06
N GLY A 240 23.91 8.53 9.66
CA GLY A 240 23.57 8.04 8.32
C GLY A 240 22.15 7.48 8.21
N GLY A 241 21.32 7.58 9.26
CA GLY A 241 19.97 7.04 9.33
C GLY A 241 19.90 5.51 9.47
N ASN A 242 21.02 4.83 9.72
CA ASN A 242 21.00 3.40 10.02
C ASN A 242 20.53 3.19 11.46
N CYS A 243 19.65 2.21 11.68
CA CYS A 243 19.30 1.82 13.05
C CYS A 243 20.53 1.22 13.73
N THR A 244 20.99 1.78 14.84
CA THR A 244 22.15 1.28 15.62
C THR A 244 21.87 -0.02 16.35
N VAL A 245 20.59 -0.38 16.51
CA VAL A 245 20.12 -1.61 17.18
C VAL A 245 19.49 -2.60 16.20
N TYR A 246 19.88 -2.54 14.92
CA TYR A 246 19.28 -3.35 13.84
C TYR A 246 19.37 -4.87 14.05
N ASP A 247 20.43 -5.33 14.69
CA ASP A 247 20.68 -6.73 15.08
C ASP A 247 19.64 -7.23 16.10
N GLN A 248 19.13 -6.32 16.93
CA GLN A 248 18.02 -6.57 17.84
C GLN A 248 16.65 -6.38 17.17
N CYS A 249 16.57 -5.69 16.04
CA CYS A 249 15.31 -5.41 15.34
C CYS A 249 14.82 -6.57 14.46
N THR A 250 15.69 -7.47 14.01
CA THR A 250 15.33 -8.50 13.03
C THR A 250 15.80 -9.91 13.40
N ILE A 251 15.11 -10.90 12.84
CA ILE A 251 15.51 -12.31 12.82
C ILE A 251 15.60 -12.70 11.35
N THR A 252 16.73 -13.23 10.93
CA THR A 252 16.90 -13.83 9.60
C THR A 252 17.05 -15.33 9.72
N ASN A 253 16.50 -16.08 8.75
CA ASN A 253 16.76 -17.51 8.62
C ASN A 253 17.19 -17.83 7.17
N TYR A 254 17.93 -18.91 7.01
CA TYR A 254 18.27 -19.48 5.71
C TYR A 254 18.19 -21.00 5.77
N SER A 255 17.30 -21.58 4.99
CA SER A 255 17.10 -23.02 4.90
C SER A 255 16.67 -23.37 3.48
N GLU A 256 17.26 -24.42 2.90
CA GLU A 256 16.91 -24.92 1.57
C GLU A 256 16.91 -23.85 0.46
N GLY A 257 17.88 -22.93 0.47
CA GLY A 257 17.95 -21.85 -0.52
C GLY A 257 16.97 -20.69 -0.27
N LYS A 258 16.07 -20.81 0.72
CA LYS A 258 15.08 -19.80 1.06
C LYS A 258 15.56 -18.93 2.21
N ARG A 259 15.64 -17.61 1.94
CA ARG A 259 15.94 -16.58 2.92
C ARG A 259 14.65 -16.04 3.52
N THR A 260 14.57 -15.89 4.84
CA THR A 260 13.46 -15.20 5.50
C THR A 260 13.98 -14.13 6.45
N ILE A 261 13.15 -13.11 6.68
CA ILE A 261 13.44 -12.03 7.62
C ILE A 261 12.13 -11.62 8.30
N LYS A 262 12.19 -11.43 9.63
CA LYS A 262 11.07 -10.95 10.45
C LYS A 262 11.53 -9.79 11.32
N ASN A 263 10.75 -8.73 11.38
CA ASN A 263 10.97 -7.62 12.31
C ASN A 263 10.39 -7.98 13.69
N LYS A 264 11.19 -7.91 14.75
CA LYS A 264 10.82 -8.35 16.12
C LYS A 264 9.84 -7.41 16.82
N LYS A 265 10.02 -6.10 16.62
CA LYS A 265 9.27 -5.04 17.31
C LYS A 265 8.25 -4.34 16.40
N GLN A 266 7.69 -5.08 15.44
CA GLN A 266 6.67 -4.56 14.54
C GLN A 266 5.40 -4.23 15.34
N VAL A 267 4.85 -3.03 15.12
CA VAL A 267 3.60 -2.57 15.72
C VAL A 267 2.44 -3.36 15.11
N SER A 268 1.55 -3.87 15.96
CA SER A 268 0.36 -4.58 15.50
C SER A 268 -0.68 -3.60 14.95
N ALA A 269 -1.59 -4.05 14.09
CA ALA A 269 -2.70 -3.22 13.62
C ALA A 269 -3.54 -2.67 14.79
N ALA A 270 -3.75 -3.49 15.84
CA ALA A 270 -4.48 -3.10 17.04
C ALA A 270 -3.75 -2.01 17.85
N ASP A 271 -2.42 -2.07 17.92
CA ASP A 271 -1.61 -1.07 18.61
C ASP A 271 -1.69 0.30 17.92
N PHE A 272 -1.77 0.35 16.58
CA PHE A 272 -1.88 1.63 15.86
C PHE A 272 -3.15 2.39 16.23
N ILE A 273 -4.25 1.69 16.50
CA ILE A 273 -5.51 2.32 16.90
C ILE A 273 -5.26 3.17 18.15
N ASN A 274 -4.67 2.59 19.19
CA ASN A 274 -4.41 3.32 20.44
C ASN A 274 -3.42 4.48 20.30
N ILE A 275 -2.65 4.51 19.21
CA ILE A 275 -1.60 5.52 18.97
C ILE A 275 -2.13 6.68 18.12
N PHE A 276 -3.07 6.42 17.20
CA PHE A 276 -3.55 7.40 16.22
C PHE A 276 -5.04 7.76 16.37
N LEU A 277 -5.85 6.93 17.02
CA LEU A 277 -7.32 6.95 16.99
C LEU A 277 -7.93 6.88 18.39
#